data_AF-A0A2V6F0Y7-F1
#
_entry.id   AF-A0A2V6F0Y7-F1
#
_cell.length_a   1.000
_cell.length_b   1.000
_cell.length_c   1.000
_cell.angle_alpha   90.00
_cell.angle_beta   90.00
_cell.angle_gamma   90.00
#
_symmetry.space_group_name_H-M   'P 1'
#
loop_
_entity.id
_entity.type
_entity.pdbx_description
1 polymer ?
#
loop_
_entity_poly.entity_id
_entity_poly.type
_entity_poly.pdbx_seq_one_letter_code
_entity_poly.pdbx_strand_id
1 'polypeptide(L)' 'MQGVAACTVIAPTCMESDAMATACLVYGVEKSLAKFGGRYPMRFTLMPTNSLDRVWPLRQTITFGNER' A
#
# COMPACT_ATOMS: atom_id res chain seq x y z
N MET A 1 -9.92 6.33 12.75
CA MET A 1 -8.96 5.70 11.82
C MET A 1 -9.47 5.90 10.40
N GLN A 2 -8.64 6.37 9.47
CA GLN A 2 -8.98 6.36 8.03
C GLN A 2 -8.85 4.92 7.52
N GLY A 3 -9.91 4.37 6.92
CA GLY A 3 -9.90 3.03 6.34
C GLY A 3 -9.02 2.96 5.09
N VAL A 4 -8.58 1.76 4.71
CA VAL A 4 -7.91 1.54 3.41
C VAL A 4 -8.99 1.25 2.36
N ALA A 5 -9.07 2.09 1.33
CA ALA A 5 -9.96 1.88 0.19
C ALA A 5 -9.35 0.94 -0.85
N ALA A 6 -8.04 1.07 -1.09
CA ALA A 6 -7.31 0.19 -2.00
C ALA A 6 -5.84 0.06 -1.57
N CYS A 7 -5.25 -1.09 -1.85
CA CYS A 7 -3.82 -1.35 -1.74
C CYS A 7 -3.32 -1.91 -3.07
N THR A 8 -2.28 -1.30 -3.63
CA THR A 8 -1.58 -1.79 -4.82
C THR A 8 -0.15 -2.12 -4.43
N VAL A 9 0.30 -3.33 -4.77
CA VAL A 9 1.68 -3.78 -4.54
C VAL A 9 2.24 -4.26 -5.87
N ILE A 10 3.48 -3.86 -6.19
CA ILE A 10 4.21 -4.33 -7.36
C ILE A 10 5.29 -5.31 -6.89
N ALA A 11 5.29 -6.52 -7.43
CA ALA A 11 6.25 -7.58 -7.10
C ALA A 11 6.65 -8.37 -8.36
N PRO A 12 7.75 -9.14 -8.34
CA PRO A 12 8.21 -9.94 -9.49
C PRO A 12 7.18 -10.97 -9.98
N THR A 13 6.33 -11.48 -9.08
CA THR A 13 5.28 -12.44 -9.43
C THR A 13 3.91 -11.98 -8.97
N CYS A 14 2.86 -12.42 -9.68
CA CYS A 14 1.48 -12.14 -9.29
C CYS A 14 1.15 -12.73 -7.91
N MET A 15 1.65 -13.93 -7.61
CA MET A 15 1.45 -14.59 -6.31
C MET A 15 2.02 -13.78 -5.15
N GLU A 16 3.25 -13.26 -5.29
CA GLU A 16 3.84 -12.38 -4.28
C GLU A 16 3.05 -11.08 -4.12
N SER A 17 2.64 -10.46 -5.24
CA SER A 17 1.88 -9.21 -5.19
C SER A 17 0.54 -9.38 -4.47
N ASP A 18 -0.15 -10.49 -4.70
CA ASP A 18 -1.45 -10.80 -4.10
C ASP A 18 -1.33 -11.10 -2.60
N ALA A 19 -0.35 -11.95 -2.23
CA ALA A 19 -0.05 -12.24 -0.84
C ALA A 19 0.33 -10.97 -0.07
N MET A 20 1.14 -10.10 -0.68
CA MET A 20 1.57 -8.85 -0.06
C MET A 20 0.45 -7.82 0.03
N ALA A 21 -0.39 -7.65 -0.99
CA ALA A 21 -1.55 -6.76 -0.91
C ALA A 21 -2.50 -7.19 0.21
N THR A 22 -2.74 -8.50 0.35
CA THR A 22 -3.53 -9.07 1.44
C THR A 22 -2.90 -8.79 2.80
N ALA A 23 -1.60 -9.04 2.96
CA ALA A 23 -0.87 -8.73 4.20
C ALA A 23 -0.96 -7.23 4.54
N CYS A 24 -0.79 -6.37 3.54
CA CYS A 24 -0.84 -4.91 3.70
C CYS A 24 -2.18 -4.42 4.25
N LEU A 25 -3.29 -5.02 3.82
CA LEU A 25 -4.62 -4.70 4.34
C LEU A 25 -4.79 -5.14 5.81
N VAL A 26 -4.24 -6.29 6.20
CA VAL A 26 -4.31 -6.78 7.59
C VAL A 26 -3.44 -5.96 8.53
N TYR A 27 -2.21 -5.63 8.13
CA TYR A 27 -1.29 -4.84 8.94
C TYR A 27 -1.71 -3.37 9.05
N GLY A 28 -2.41 -2.85 8.05
CA GLY A 28 -2.71 -1.43 7.92
C GLY A 28 -1.52 -0.63 7.39
N VAL A 29 -1.77 0.61 6.98
CA VAL A 29 -0.85 1.44 6.19
C VAL A 29 0.52 1.60 6.85
N GLU A 30 0.56 2.08 8.09
CA GLU A 30 1.83 2.43 8.75
C GLU A 30 2.74 1.23 8.98
N LYS A 31 2.17 0.14 9.52
CA LYS A 31 2.92 -1.10 9.77
C LYS A 31 3.39 -1.75 8.47
N SER A 32 2.57 -1.67 7.42
CA SER A 32 2.93 -2.21 6.11
C SER A 32 4.08 -1.45 5.47
N LEU A 33 4.01 -0.11 5.46
CA LEU A 33 5.09 0.73 4.93
C LEU A 33 6.40 0.51 5.71
N ALA A 34 6.34 0.44 7.05
CA ALA A 34 7.52 0.19 7.88
C ALA A 34 8.14 -1.19 7.65
N LYS A 35 7.32 -2.23 7.48
CA LYS A 35 7.80 -3.62 7.40
C LYS A 35 8.19 -4.04 5.98
N PHE A 36 7.48 -3.52 4.99
CA PHE A 36 7.54 -4.02 3.61
C PHE A 36 7.87 -2.93 2.59
N GLY A 37 7.76 -1.65 2.95
CA GLY A 37 8.00 -0.52 2.03
C GLY A 37 9.41 -0.46 1.46
N GLY A 38 10.39 -1.10 2.12
CA GLY A 38 11.75 -1.26 1.61
C GLY A 38 11.93 -2.36 0.57
N ARG A 39 10.96 -3.29 0.43
CA ARG A 39 11.06 -4.50 -0.41
C ARG A 39 10.23 -4.43 -1.67
N TYR A 40 9.04 -3.86 -1.59
CA TYR A 40 8.11 -3.76 -2.69
C TYR A 40 7.58 -2.33 -2.80
N PRO A 41 7.46 -1.77 -4.02
CA PRO A 41 6.63 -0.60 -4.25
C PRO A 41 5.19 -0.89 -3.80
N MET A 42 4.64 -0.01 -2.98
CA MET A 42 3.23 -0.11 -2.57
C MET A 42 2.55 1.25 -2.51
N ARG A 43 1.27 1.26 -2.86
CA ARG A 43 0.39 2.43 -2.83
C ARG A 43 -0.90 2.10 -2.11
N PHE A 44 -1.24 2.87 -1.10
CA PHE A 44 -2.50 2.84 -0.39
C PHE A 44 -3.35 4.04 -0.81
N THR A 45 -4.61 3.76 -1.12
CA THR A 45 -5.67 4.77 -1.23
C THR A 45 -6.49 4.70 0.04
N LEU A 46 -6.61 5.82 0.75
CA LEU A 46 -7.33 5.88 2.01
C LEU A 46 -8.74 6.39 1.80
N MET A 47 -9.69 5.87 2.57
CA MET A 47 -11.02 6.42 2.63
C MET A 47 -10.97 7.84 3.18
N PRO A 48 -11.69 8.79 2.57
CA PRO A 48 -11.78 10.14 3.10
C PRO A 48 -12.41 10.07 4.50
N THR A 49 -11.84 10.84 5.43
CA THR A 49 -12.38 10.96 6.80
C THR A 49 -13.69 11.71 6.86
N ASN A 50 -13.98 12.52 5.83
CA ASN A 50 -15.20 13.30 5.73
C ASN A 50 -15.89 12.94 4.41
N SER A 51 -17.20 12.63 4.46
CA SER A 51 -17.94 12.20 3.27
C SER A 51 -18.08 13.28 2.20
N LEU A 52 -17.73 14.52 2.53
CA LEU A 52 -17.68 15.66 1.61
C LEU A 52 -16.34 15.78 0.86
N ASP A 53 -15.28 15.10 1.32
CA ASP A 53 -13.99 15.11 0.63
C ASP A 53 -14.07 14.25 -0.63
N ARG A 54 -13.99 14.91 -1.80
CA ARG A 54 -13.93 14.24 -3.11
C ARG A 54 -12.54 13.70 -3.46
N VAL A 55 -11.55 13.91 -2.60
CA VAL A 55 -10.14 13.57 -2.84
C VAL A 55 -9.73 12.47 -1.87
N TRP A 56 -9.27 11.34 -2.43
CA TRP A 56 -8.82 10.19 -1.65
C TRP A 56 -7.34 10.36 -1.29
N PRO A 57 -6.96 10.38 0.00
CA PRO A 57 -5.56 10.51 0.38
C PRO A 57 -4.73 9.32 -0.11
N LEU A 58 -3.52 9.61 -0.60
CA LEU A 58 -2.58 8.60 -1.06
C LEU A 58 -1.39 8.50 -0.12
N ARG A 59 -1.00 7.26 0.20
CA ARG A 59 0.22 6.91 0.94
C ARG A 59 0.99 5.88 0.14
N GLN A 60 2.26 6.14 -0.16
CA GLN A 60 3.05 5.25 -1.02
C GLN A 60 4.50 5.16 -0.58
N THR A 61 5.14 4.04 -0.90
CA THR A 61 6.61 3.95 -0.98
C THR A 61 7.03 3.95 -2.45
N ILE A 62 8.13 4.64 -2.73
CA ILE A 62 8.83 4.55 -4.01
C ILE A 62 10.11 3.77 -3.74
N THR A 63 10.09 2.50 -4.08
CA THR A 63 11.25 1.61 -3.95
C THR A 63 11.46 0.91 -5.27
N PHE A 64 12.09 1.61 -6.21
CA PHE A 64 12.73 0.96 -7.34
C PHE A 64 14.06 0.40 -6.82
N GLY A 65 14.07 -0.89 -6.48
CA GLY A 65 15.31 -1.58 -6.12
C GLY A 65 16.27 -1.56 -7.31
N ASN A 66 17.54 -1.30 -7.02
CA ASN A 66 18.67 -1.31 -7.96
C ASN A 66 18.61 -2.56 -8.85
N GLU A 67 18.80 -2.37 -10.16
CA GLU A 67 19.09 -3.46 -11.11
C GLU A 67 20.06 -4.47 -10.47
N ARG A 68 19.65 -5.74 -10.47
CA ARG A 68 20.59 -6.86 -10.32
C ARG A 68 21.08 -7.27 -11.68
#